data_AF-A0AAV6CSB1-F1
#
_entry.id   AF-A0AAV6CSB1-F1
#
_cell.length_a   1.000
_cell.length_b   1.000
_cell.length_c   1.000
_cell.angle_alpha   90.00
_cell.angle_beta   90.00
_cell.angle_gamma   90.00
#
_symmetry.space_group_name_H-M   'P 1'
#
loop_
_entity.id
_entity.type
_entity.pdbx_description
1 polymer ?
#
loop_
_entity_poly.entity_id
_entity_poly.type
_entity_poly.pdbx_seq_one_letter_code
_entity_poly.pdbx_strand_id
1 'polypeptide(L)'
;MALDNIGGIKSISVPTWLKLVIFVIVVAVVVADLAILWVAVTNPGHKEWFSVAVQLLGTLVPLLLVILLLAFSTRGPEAIKRKTSNLLLRLVPDTISYSLTWSPEFKAIEEAQWNRAGRGNTRIEVAHRPGDFSCVYRISFRDTQTKAPTTRVLFLVIELKVRQANMHLCVPREAFENFCRLSGLAGYDAFRKAFDSTLNGAEKAGCKVNPTIYQLPLSQNAIQTVVVVHRELSADFFTDPSEQVFWVQDMVTMLKGFLEEGLDDSQPLKWFPEASN
;
A
#
# COMPACT_ATOMS: atom_id res chain seq x y z
N MET A 1 -6.95 33.58 13.31
CA MET A 1 -8.14 33.07 14.06
C MET A 1 -9.36 32.78 13.18
N ALA A 2 -9.53 33.35 11.97
CA ALA A 2 -10.67 33.04 11.09
C ALA A 2 -10.44 31.89 10.09
N LEU A 3 -9.20 31.37 9.95
CA LEU A 3 -8.87 30.27 9.04
C LEU A 3 -9.04 28.88 9.66
N ASP A 4 -9.19 28.76 10.98
CA ASP A 4 -9.40 27.46 11.65
C ASP A 4 -10.84 26.94 11.51
N ASN A 5 -11.81 27.80 11.16
CA ASN A 5 -13.21 27.41 10.95
C ASN A 5 -13.50 26.82 9.56
N ILE A 6 -12.53 26.77 8.65
CA ILE A 6 -12.68 26.08 7.35
C ILE A 6 -12.46 24.56 7.49
N GLY A 7 -11.90 24.11 8.63
CA GLY A 7 -11.73 22.68 8.94
C GLY A 7 -13.03 21.90 9.13
N GLY A 8 -14.17 22.59 9.26
CA GLY A 8 -15.51 22.00 9.37
C GLY A 8 -16.16 21.63 8.03
N ILE A 9 -15.65 22.15 6.91
CA ILE A 9 -16.06 21.71 5.55
C ILE A 9 -15.21 20.48 5.16
N LYS A 10 -15.10 19.53 6.08
CA LYS A 10 -14.48 18.23 5.80
C LYS A 10 -15.52 17.39 5.06
N SER A 11 -15.30 17.22 3.76
CA SER A 11 -15.97 16.23 2.92
C SER A 11 -17.40 16.56 2.48
N ILE A 12 -17.58 17.64 1.72
CA ILE A 12 -18.60 17.62 0.67
C ILE A 12 -17.97 16.88 -0.53
N SER A 13 -18.17 15.57 -0.59
CA SER A 13 -17.75 14.78 -1.75
C SER A 13 -18.71 15.10 -2.89
N VAL A 14 -18.26 15.89 -3.87
CA VAL A 14 -19.06 16.18 -5.06
C VAL A 14 -19.23 14.87 -5.86
N PRO A 15 -20.45 14.38 -6.09
CA PRO A 15 -20.69 13.17 -6.87
C PRO A 15 -20.08 13.27 -8.27
N THR A 16 -19.58 12.17 -8.82
CA THR A 16 -18.96 12.16 -10.16
C THR A 16 -19.92 12.64 -11.25
N TRP A 17 -21.22 12.32 -11.14
CA TRP A 17 -22.23 12.80 -12.09
C TRP A 17 -22.37 14.33 -12.06
N LEU A 18 -22.26 14.95 -10.89
CA LEU A 18 -22.33 16.40 -10.75
C LEU A 18 -21.06 17.05 -11.34
N LYS A 19 -19.89 16.43 -11.17
CA LYS A 19 -18.66 16.86 -11.84
C LYS A 19 -18.80 16.81 -13.37
N LEU A 20 -19.44 15.77 -13.91
CA LEU A 20 -19.73 15.65 -15.34
C LEU A 20 -20.66 16.76 -15.82
N VAL A 21 -21.75 17.03 -15.10
CA VAL A 21 -22.69 18.12 -15.44
C VAL A 21 -21.99 19.48 -15.44
N ILE A 22 -21.23 19.78 -14.40
CA ILE A 22 -20.47 21.03 -14.29
C ILE A 22 -19.47 21.14 -15.45
N PHE A 23 -18.75 20.06 -15.77
CA PHE A 23 -17.81 20.04 -16.90
C PHE A 23 -18.50 20.34 -18.24
N VAL A 24 -19.67 19.73 -18.50
CA VAL A 24 -20.45 19.97 -19.73
C VAL A 24 -20.91 21.43 -19.81
N ILE A 25 -21.41 22.01 -18.71
CA ILE A 25 -21.82 23.42 -18.66
C ILE A 25 -20.64 24.33 -19.00
N VAL A 26 -19.48 24.09 -18.39
CA VAL A 26 -18.26 24.86 -18.66
C VAL A 26 -17.84 24.77 -20.11
N VAL A 27 -17.78 23.56 -20.68
CA VAL A 27 -17.43 23.36 -22.09
C VAL A 27 -18.41 24.10 -22.99
N ALA A 28 -19.71 24.05 -22.70
CA ALA A 28 -20.71 24.79 -23.45
C ALA A 28 -20.49 26.31 -23.39
N VAL A 29 -20.16 26.86 -22.23
CA VAL A 29 -19.87 28.30 -22.08
C VAL A 29 -18.59 28.69 -22.83
N VAL A 30 -17.53 27.87 -22.75
CA VAL A 30 -16.29 28.09 -23.52
C VAL A 30 -16.58 28.09 -25.02
N VAL A 31 -17.36 27.13 -25.52
CA VAL A 31 -17.73 27.04 -26.94
C VAL A 31 -18.56 28.25 -27.37
N ALA A 32 -19.51 28.68 -26.53
CA ALA A 32 -20.31 29.88 -26.80
C ALA A 32 -19.45 31.14 -26.86
N ASP A 33 -18.51 31.31 -25.93
CA ASP A 33 -17.58 32.45 -25.89
C ASP A 33 -16.66 32.48 -27.12
N LEU A 34 -16.11 31.32 -27.51
CA LEU A 34 -15.31 31.17 -28.73
C LEU A 34 -16.13 31.48 -29.99
N ALA A 35 -17.41 31.10 -30.03
CA ALA A 35 -18.29 31.41 -31.16
C ALA A 35 -18.57 32.93 -31.25
N ILE A 36 -18.82 33.60 -30.11
CA ILE A 36 -18.99 35.07 -30.06
C ILE A 36 -17.72 35.76 -30.53
N LEU A 37 -16.56 35.32 -30.05
CA LEU A 37 -15.27 35.85 -30.47
C LEU A 37 -15.05 35.67 -31.98
N TRP A 38 -15.36 34.49 -32.52
CA TRP A 38 -15.27 34.21 -33.95
C TRP A 38 -16.16 35.12 -34.79
N VAL A 39 -17.41 35.33 -34.38
CA VAL A 39 -18.36 36.24 -35.04
C VAL A 39 -17.86 37.69 -34.98
N ALA A 40 -17.33 38.12 -33.84
CA ALA A 40 -16.79 39.47 -33.66
C ALA A 40 -15.56 39.72 -34.55
N VAL A 41 -14.70 38.71 -34.74
CA VAL A 41 -13.50 38.79 -35.59
C VAL A 41 -13.88 38.83 -37.08
N THR A 42 -14.87 38.05 -37.48
CA THR A 42 -15.31 37.95 -38.89
C THR A 42 -16.18 39.12 -39.34
N ASN A 43 -16.86 39.80 -38.41
CA ASN A 43 -17.76 40.92 -38.71
C ASN A 43 -17.27 42.25 -38.08
N PRO A 44 -16.47 43.05 -38.81
CA PRO A 44 -15.86 44.28 -38.27
C PRO A 44 -16.88 45.38 -37.89
N GLY A 45 -18.16 45.23 -38.27
CA GLY A 45 -19.25 46.14 -37.87
C GLY A 45 -19.64 46.04 -36.39
N HIS A 46 -19.14 45.05 -35.64
CA HIS A 46 -19.56 44.75 -34.27
C HIS A 46 -18.41 44.81 -33.26
N LYS A 47 -17.64 45.90 -33.24
CA LYS A 47 -16.49 46.07 -32.32
C LYS A 47 -16.84 45.91 -30.83
N GLU A 48 -18.08 46.21 -30.44
CA GLU A 48 -18.55 46.05 -29.05
C GLU A 48 -18.56 44.58 -28.60
N TRP A 49 -18.77 43.63 -29.52
CA TRP A 49 -18.84 42.20 -29.22
C TRP A 49 -17.49 41.63 -28.79
N PHE A 50 -16.39 42.23 -29.28
CA PHE A 50 -15.05 41.87 -28.85
C PHE A 50 -14.83 42.21 -27.37
N SER A 51 -15.29 43.39 -26.92
CA SER A 51 -15.18 43.77 -25.51
C SER A 51 -15.99 42.85 -24.59
N VAL A 52 -17.19 42.44 -25.03
CA VAL A 52 -18.05 41.51 -24.29
C VAL A 52 -17.38 40.14 -24.15
N ALA A 53 -16.80 39.60 -25.23
CA ALA A 53 -16.09 38.31 -25.21
C ALA A 53 -14.88 38.34 -24.25
N VAL A 54 -14.08 39.41 -24.29
CA VAL A 54 -12.92 39.54 -23.38
C VAL A 54 -13.36 39.59 -21.91
N GLN A 55 -14.45 40.28 -21.60
CA GLN A 55 -14.98 40.35 -20.24
C GLN A 55 -15.55 39.00 -19.78
N LEU A 56 -16.26 38.28 -20.66
CA LEU A 56 -16.75 36.93 -20.42
C LEU A 56 -15.62 35.96 -20.12
N LEU A 57 -14.59 35.94 -20.97
CA LEU A 57 -13.38 35.12 -20.76
C LEU A 57 -12.71 35.43 -19.42
N GLY A 58 -12.61 36.71 -19.06
CA GLY A 58 -12.07 37.16 -17.76
C GLY A 58 -12.85 36.61 -16.57
N THR A 59 -14.18 36.50 -16.67
CA THR A 59 -15.02 35.88 -15.62
C THR A 59 -14.99 34.35 -15.64
N LEU A 60 -14.75 33.74 -16.81
CA LEU A 60 -14.76 32.30 -17.00
C LEU A 60 -13.54 31.62 -16.40
N VAL A 61 -12.36 32.25 -16.48
CA VAL A 61 -11.10 31.66 -16.01
C VAL A 61 -11.10 31.36 -14.50
N PRO A 62 -11.52 32.27 -13.59
CA PRO A 62 -11.65 31.96 -12.17
C PRO A 62 -12.65 30.83 -11.90
N LEU A 63 -13.79 30.82 -12.62
CA LEU A 63 -14.81 29.78 -12.47
C LEU A 63 -14.26 28.40 -12.90
N LEU A 64 -13.57 28.35 -14.04
CA LEU A 64 -12.85 27.18 -14.53
C LEU A 64 -11.85 26.66 -13.49
N LEU A 65 -11.09 27.55 -12.85
CA LEU A 65 -10.11 27.20 -11.83
C LEU A 65 -10.79 26.57 -10.60
N VAL A 66 -11.89 27.15 -10.12
CA VAL A 66 -12.69 26.58 -9.02
C VAL A 66 -13.23 25.19 -9.39
N ILE A 67 -13.74 25.05 -10.60
CA ILE A 67 -14.30 23.77 -11.09
C ILE A 67 -13.20 22.72 -11.23
N LEU A 68 -12.03 23.10 -11.72
CA LEU A 68 -10.87 22.23 -11.82
C LEU A 68 -10.42 21.77 -10.42
N LEU A 69 -10.35 22.68 -9.45
CA LEU A 69 -10.06 22.35 -8.05
C LEU A 69 -11.11 21.37 -7.47
N LEU A 70 -12.40 21.58 -7.75
CA LEU A 70 -13.48 20.67 -7.31
C LEU A 70 -13.42 19.31 -8.02
N ALA A 71 -13.05 19.29 -9.30
CA ALA A 71 -12.89 18.06 -10.07
C ALA A 71 -11.75 17.21 -9.49
N PHE A 72 -10.61 17.83 -9.19
CA PHE A 72 -9.46 17.18 -8.57
C PHE A 72 -9.65 16.86 -7.08
N SER A 73 -10.60 17.53 -6.41
CA SER A 73 -11.04 17.15 -5.06
C SER A 73 -11.83 15.84 -5.10
N THR A 74 -11.11 14.73 -5.20
CA THR A 74 -11.62 13.38 -4.95
C THR A 74 -11.41 13.03 -3.49
N ARG A 75 -11.99 13.86 -2.60
CA ARG A 75 -12.01 13.61 -1.16
C ARG A 75 -13.27 12.84 -0.83
N GLY A 76 -13.10 11.60 -0.36
CA GLY A 76 -14.21 10.77 0.10
C GLY A 76 -13.73 9.40 0.58
N PRO A 77 -14.54 8.71 1.41
CA PRO A 77 -14.19 7.40 1.95
C PRO A 77 -13.95 6.36 0.85
N GLU A 78 -14.66 6.44 -0.28
CA GLU A 78 -14.45 5.54 -1.42
C GLU A 78 -13.09 5.72 -2.10
N ALA A 79 -12.55 6.95 -2.13
CA ALA A 79 -11.22 7.18 -2.66
C ALA A 79 -10.16 6.53 -1.76
N ILE A 80 -10.35 6.58 -0.44
CA ILE A 80 -9.47 5.92 0.54
C ILE A 80 -9.58 4.40 0.36
N LYS A 81 -10.79 3.82 0.33
CA LYS A 81 -10.98 2.38 0.10
C LYS A 81 -10.29 1.91 -1.18
N ARG A 82 -10.46 2.62 -2.29
CA ARG A 82 -9.81 2.27 -3.57
C ARG A 82 -8.29 2.32 -3.47
N LYS A 83 -7.73 3.32 -2.77
CA LYS A 83 -6.30 3.44 -2.56
C LYS A 83 -5.76 2.35 -1.63
N THR A 84 -6.48 2.03 -0.55
CA THR A 84 -6.18 0.90 0.33
C THR A 84 -6.17 -0.42 -0.45
N SER A 85 -7.21 -0.73 -1.22
CA SER A 85 -7.24 -1.94 -2.04
C SER A 85 -6.13 -1.95 -3.09
N ASN A 86 -5.84 -0.82 -3.75
CA ASN A 86 -4.73 -0.75 -4.72
C ASN A 86 -3.37 -1.03 -4.06
N LEU A 87 -3.15 -0.48 -2.86
CA LEU A 87 -1.91 -0.68 -2.11
C LEU A 87 -1.78 -2.12 -1.61
N LEU A 88 -2.85 -2.70 -1.07
CA LEU A 88 -2.86 -4.07 -0.56
C LEU A 88 -2.79 -5.13 -1.70
N LEU A 89 -3.44 -4.90 -2.83
CA LEU A 89 -3.53 -5.88 -3.92
C LEU A 89 -2.44 -5.74 -5.00
N ARG A 90 -1.79 -4.57 -5.10
CA ARG A 90 -0.75 -4.33 -6.10
C ARG A 90 0.59 -3.99 -5.46
N LEU A 91 0.68 -2.83 -4.80
CA LEU A 91 1.96 -2.29 -4.34
C LEU A 91 2.69 -3.23 -3.36
N VAL A 92 1.97 -3.77 -2.37
CA VAL A 92 2.53 -4.72 -1.40
C VAL A 92 3.00 -6.02 -2.07
N PRO A 93 2.15 -6.77 -2.79
CA PRO A 93 2.57 -7.97 -3.51
C PRO A 93 3.72 -7.73 -4.47
N ASP A 94 3.65 -6.66 -5.27
CA ASP A 94 4.68 -6.34 -6.25
C ASP A 94 6.02 -6.16 -5.54
N THR A 95 6.07 -5.33 -4.49
CA THR A 95 7.31 -5.07 -3.76
C THR A 95 7.87 -6.30 -3.05
N ILE A 96 7.00 -7.13 -2.45
CA ILE A 96 7.41 -8.42 -1.86
C ILE A 96 8.02 -9.33 -2.93
N SER A 97 7.36 -9.47 -4.08
CA SER A 97 7.80 -10.36 -5.17
C SER A 97 9.18 -10.00 -5.71
N TYR A 98 9.50 -8.71 -5.78
CA TYR A 98 10.80 -8.23 -6.25
C TYR A 98 11.90 -8.31 -5.18
N SER A 99 11.55 -8.09 -3.92
CA SER A 99 12.55 -7.86 -2.88
C SER A 99 12.90 -9.12 -2.11
N LEU A 100 11.92 -9.96 -1.77
CA LEU A 100 12.08 -11.05 -0.80
C LEU A 100 13.00 -12.16 -1.33
N THR A 101 12.97 -12.42 -2.63
CA THR A 101 13.79 -13.47 -3.28
C THR A 101 15.03 -12.94 -3.99
N TRP A 102 15.45 -11.72 -3.68
CA TRP A 102 16.70 -11.21 -4.24
C TRP A 102 17.88 -11.93 -3.59
N SER A 103 18.41 -12.93 -4.28
CA SER A 103 19.75 -13.46 -4.01
C SER A 103 20.77 -12.52 -4.66
N PRO A 104 21.78 -12.01 -3.94
CA PRO A 104 22.84 -11.22 -4.53
C PRO A 104 23.70 -12.12 -5.44
N GLU A 105 23.28 -12.28 -6.70
CA GLU A 105 24.19 -12.73 -7.74
C GLU A 105 25.07 -11.54 -8.11
N PHE A 106 26.27 -11.48 -7.51
CA PHE A 106 27.26 -10.49 -7.85
C PHE A 106 27.69 -10.70 -9.31
N LYS A 107 27.12 -9.89 -10.20
CA LYS A 107 27.46 -9.80 -11.61
C LYS A 107 28.02 -8.41 -11.91
N ALA A 108 28.76 -8.28 -13.01
CA ALA A 108 29.12 -6.96 -13.50
C ALA A 108 27.85 -6.12 -13.71
N ILE A 109 27.93 -4.80 -13.45
CA ILE A 109 26.76 -3.89 -13.50
C ILE A 109 26.04 -4.00 -14.85
N GLU A 110 26.80 -4.19 -15.92
CA GLU A 110 26.32 -4.36 -17.30
C GLU A 110 25.42 -5.61 -17.46
N GLU A 111 25.79 -6.73 -16.85
CA GLU A 111 25.03 -7.99 -16.88
C GLU A 111 23.82 -7.95 -15.91
N ALA A 112 23.95 -7.23 -14.80
CA ALA A 112 22.89 -7.06 -13.81
C ALA A 112 21.73 -6.21 -14.36
N GLN A 113 22.01 -5.26 -15.26
CA GLN A 113 20.98 -4.45 -15.92
C GLN A 113 20.11 -5.27 -16.88
N TRP A 114 20.71 -6.23 -17.59
CA TRP A 114 20.02 -7.04 -18.61
C TRP A 114 19.15 -8.17 -18.01
N ASN A 115 19.54 -8.71 -16.85
CA ASN A 115 18.86 -9.85 -16.20
C ASN A 115 17.68 -9.47 -15.28
N ARG A 116 17.24 -8.21 -15.27
CA ARG A 116 16.09 -7.77 -14.45
C ARG A 116 14.74 -8.40 -14.83
N ALA A 117 14.67 -9.13 -15.96
CA ALA A 117 13.46 -9.78 -16.42
C ALA A 117 13.14 -11.12 -15.70
N GLY A 118 14.07 -11.67 -14.92
CA GLY A 118 13.82 -12.86 -14.11
C GLY A 118 12.95 -12.52 -12.91
N ARG A 119 11.62 -12.58 -13.06
CA ARG A 119 10.71 -12.59 -11.90
C ARG A 119 11.14 -13.72 -10.97
N GLY A 120 11.46 -13.39 -9.72
CA GLY A 120 11.80 -14.39 -8.71
C GLY A 120 10.69 -15.45 -8.62
N ASN A 121 11.04 -16.67 -8.22
CA ASN A 121 10.10 -17.79 -8.02
C ASN A 121 9.16 -17.57 -6.81
N THR A 122 8.78 -16.33 -6.51
CA THR A 122 7.86 -15.95 -5.45
C THR A 122 6.44 -15.99 -5.98
N ARG A 123 5.63 -16.88 -5.43
CA ARG A 123 4.18 -16.92 -5.67
C ARG A 123 3.49 -16.29 -4.47
N ILE A 124 2.72 -15.24 -4.71
CA ILE A 124 1.93 -14.56 -3.69
C ILE A 124 0.46 -14.84 -3.97
N GLU A 125 -0.20 -15.49 -3.02
CA GLU A 125 -1.65 -15.67 -3.02
C GLU A 125 -2.26 -14.70 -2.02
N VAL A 126 -3.35 -14.05 -2.41
CA VAL A 126 -4.01 -13.02 -1.59
C VAL A 126 -5.44 -13.44 -1.27
N ALA A 127 -5.83 -13.27 -0.01
CA ALA A 127 -7.22 -13.34 0.41
C ALA A 127 -7.64 -11.95 0.91
N HIS A 128 -8.47 -11.27 0.11
CA HIS A 128 -8.97 -9.92 0.37
C HIS A 128 -10.46 -9.86 0.04
N ARG A 129 -11.24 -9.23 0.92
CA ARG A 129 -12.65 -8.92 0.65
C ARG A 129 -12.77 -7.50 0.10
N PRO A 130 -13.47 -7.27 -1.02
CA PRO A 130 -13.63 -5.93 -1.58
C PRO A 130 -14.18 -4.94 -0.55
N GLY A 131 -13.52 -3.79 -0.38
CA GLY A 131 -13.90 -2.75 0.57
C GLY A 131 -13.43 -2.97 2.01
N ASP A 132 -12.78 -4.11 2.28
CA ASP A 132 -12.10 -4.37 3.54
C ASP A 132 -10.78 -3.58 3.62
N PHE A 133 -10.30 -3.33 4.83
CA PHE A 133 -9.00 -2.70 5.08
C PHE A 133 -7.93 -3.75 5.43
N SER A 134 -8.31 -5.03 5.46
CA SER A 134 -7.41 -6.15 5.74
C SER A 134 -7.10 -6.98 4.48
N CYS A 135 -5.89 -7.54 4.42
CA CYS A 135 -5.50 -8.50 3.40
C CYS A 135 -4.58 -9.56 4.01
N VAL A 136 -4.86 -10.82 3.73
CA VAL A 136 -4.02 -11.96 4.10
C VAL A 136 -3.19 -12.37 2.89
N TYR A 137 -1.90 -12.51 3.10
CA TYR A 137 -0.93 -12.92 2.10
C TYR A 137 -0.36 -14.29 2.46
N ARG A 138 -0.34 -15.18 1.48
CA ARG A 138 0.43 -16.43 1.51
C ARG A 138 1.55 -16.29 0.50
N ILE A 139 2.77 -16.23 1.00
CA ILE A 139 3.98 -15.95 0.21
C ILE A 139 4.77 -17.24 0.13
N SER A 140 4.81 -17.86 -1.04
CA SER A 140 5.56 -19.09 -1.31
C SER A 140 6.81 -18.76 -2.12
N PHE A 141 7.98 -19.19 -1.68
CA PHE A 141 9.24 -18.94 -2.38
C PHE A 141 10.18 -20.15 -2.26
N ARG A 142 11.05 -20.30 -3.24
CA ARG A 142 12.02 -21.40 -3.28
C ARG A 142 13.22 -21.05 -2.41
N ASP A 143 13.55 -21.94 -1.48
CA ASP A 143 14.81 -21.90 -0.77
C ASP A 143 15.93 -22.35 -1.69
N THR A 144 16.84 -21.42 -2.00
CA THR A 144 18.02 -21.68 -2.83
C THR A 144 19.26 -22.03 -2.00
N GLN A 145 19.21 -21.89 -0.67
CA GLN A 145 20.34 -22.21 0.19
C GLN A 145 20.45 -23.72 0.47
N THR A 146 19.32 -24.45 0.42
CA THR A 146 19.30 -25.89 0.65
C THR A 146 19.64 -26.69 -0.63
N LYS A 147 20.48 -27.73 -0.50
CA LYS A 147 20.85 -28.64 -1.62
C LYS A 147 19.62 -29.26 -2.31
N ALA A 148 18.55 -29.50 -1.57
CA ALA A 148 17.25 -29.87 -2.11
C ALA A 148 16.36 -28.62 -2.15
N PRO A 149 15.81 -28.23 -3.30
CA PRO A 149 14.94 -27.07 -3.39
C PRO A 149 13.66 -27.30 -2.59
N THR A 150 13.50 -26.60 -1.48
CA THR A 150 12.26 -26.65 -0.69
C THR A 150 11.47 -25.36 -0.88
N THR A 151 10.15 -25.49 -0.98
CA THR A 151 9.27 -24.32 -1.00
C THR A 151 9.02 -23.89 0.43
N ARG A 152 9.45 -22.68 0.79
CA ARG A 152 9.07 -22.03 2.05
C ARG A 152 7.78 -21.27 1.81
N VAL A 153 6.90 -21.27 2.82
CA VAL A 153 5.67 -20.47 2.82
C VAL A 153 5.68 -19.59 4.04
N LEU A 154 5.27 -18.35 3.87
CA LEU A 154 5.12 -17.35 4.91
C LEU A 154 3.70 -16.79 4.85
N PHE A 155 3.11 -16.57 6.02
CA PHE A 155 1.85 -15.86 6.13
C PHE A 155 2.08 -14.46 6.69
N LEU A 156 1.40 -13.48 6.10
CA LEU A 156 1.40 -12.09 6.56
C LEU A 156 -0.04 -11.59 6.50
N VAL A 157 -0.51 -10.90 7.54
CA VAL A 157 -1.77 -10.15 7.47
C VAL A 157 -1.46 -8.68 7.64
N ILE A 158 -2.02 -7.85 6.76
CA ILE A 158 -1.90 -6.40 6.85
C ILE A 158 -3.29 -5.81 7.05
N GLU A 159 -3.44 -4.98 8.07
CA GLU A 159 -4.61 -4.12 8.27
C GLU A 159 -4.21 -2.66 8.08
N LEU A 160 -4.77 -2.01 7.06
CA LEU A 160 -4.44 -0.64 6.69
C LEU A 160 -5.56 0.33 7.02
N LYS A 161 -5.46 0.97 8.19
CA LYS A 161 -6.34 2.05 8.65
C LYS A 161 -5.86 3.40 8.09
N VAL A 162 -6.67 4.45 8.26
CA VAL A 162 -6.39 5.79 7.68
C VAL A 162 -5.03 6.37 8.13
N ARG A 163 -4.63 6.13 9.38
CA ARG A 163 -3.38 6.65 9.95
C ARG A 163 -2.53 5.58 10.63
N GLN A 164 -2.82 4.31 10.36
CA GLN A 164 -2.20 3.21 11.07
C GLN A 164 -2.13 1.98 10.17
N ALA A 165 -0.98 1.32 10.16
CA ALA A 165 -0.82 -0.01 9.59
C ALA A 165 -0.56 -1.02 10.72
N ASN A 166 -1.29 -2.13 10.74
CA ASN A 166 -0.96 -3.29 11.57
C ASN A 166 -0.43 -4.39 10.67
N MET A 167 0.71 -4.96 11.03
CA MET A 167 1.36 -6.06 10.33
C MET A 167 1.38 -7.25 11.29
N HIS A 168 0.71 -8.33 10.91
CA HIS A 168 0.58 -9.53 11.72
C HIS A 168 1.64 -10.52 11.23
N LEU A 169 2.70 -10.63 12.01
CA LEU A 169 3.80 -11.56 11.75
C LEU A 169 3.36 -12.95 12.22
N CYS A 170 3.25 -13.89 11.29
CA CYS A 170 2.69 -15.21 11.54
C CYS A 170 3.80 -16.27 11.54
N VAL A 171 3.87 -17.04 12.61
CA VAL A 171 4.80 -18.17 12.78
C VAL A 171 4.00 -19.45 12.97
N PRO A 172 4.39 -20.59 12.36
CA PRO A 172 3.71 -21.85 12.61
C PRO A 172 3.70 -22.18 14.11
N ARG A 173 2.54 -22.52 14.66
CA ARG A 173 2.37 -22.75 16.10
C ARG A 173 3.37 -23.78 16.64
N GLU A 174 3.53 -24.90 15.95
CA GLU A 174 4.43 -25.99 16.34
C GLU A 174 5.89 -25.53 16.41
N ALA A 175 6.31 -24.70 15.45
CA ALA A 175 7.64 -24.12 15.40
C ALA A 175 7.92 -23.27 16.65
N PHE A 176 6.95 -22.41 16.97
CA PHE A 176 7.04 -21.51 18.10
C PHE A 176 7.00 -22.26 19.44
N GLU A 177 6.14 -23.27 19.59
CA GLU A 177 6.07 -24.12 20.78
C GLU A 177 7.38 -24.89 20.99
N ASN A 178 7.98 -25.42 19.92
CA ASN A 178 9.28 -26.08 20.01
C ASN A 178 10.39 -25.11 20.46
N PHE A 179 10.41 -23.89 19.93
CA PHE A 179 11.34 -22.86 20.35
C PHE A 179 11.15 -22.49 21.83
N CYS A 180 9.91 -22.30 22.28
CA CYS A 180 9.59 -22.05 23.69
C CYS A 180 10.15 -23.17 24.60
N ARG A 181 9.94 -24.43 24.20
CA ARG A 181 10.45 -25.61 24.94
C ARG A 181 11.98 -25.63 25.02
N LEU A 182 12.68 -25.36 23.92
CA LEU A 182 14.15 -25.38 23.86
C LEU A 182 14.78 -24.20 24.60
N SER A 183 14.18 -23.01 24.48
CA SER A 183 14.70 -21.78 25.07
C SER A 183 14.34 -21.61 26.55
N GLY A 184 13.31 -22.32 27.04
CA GLY A 184 12.74 -22.14 28.37
C GLY A 184 11.93 -20.85 28.54
N LEU A 185 11.68 -20.11 27.45
CA LEU A 185 10.87 -18.90 27.45
C LEU A 185 9.44 -19.21 26.99
N ALA A 186 8.50 -18.31 27.31
CA ALA A 186 7.12 -18.42 26.89
C ALA A 186 6.59 -17.08 26.37
N GLY A 187 5.51 -17.14 25.59
CA GLY A 187 4.78 -15.96 25.18
C GLY A 187 5.66 -14.94 24.44
N TYR A 188 5.44 -13.66 24.70
CA TYR A 188 6.13 -12.57 24.00
C TYR A 188 7.64 -12.58 24.20
N ASP A 189 8.14 -13.00 25.36
CA ASP A 189 9.59 -13.02 25.60
C ASP A 189 10.30 -14.04 24.71
N ALA A 190 9.67 -15.19 24.47
CA ALA A 190 10.16 -16.17 23.50
C ALA A 190 10.17 -15.60 22.08
N PHE A 191 9.08 -14.94 21.68
CA PHE A 191 8.98 -14.32 20.35
C PHE A 191 10.02 -13.20 20.18
N ARG A 192 10.15 -12.33 21.18
CA ARG A 192 11.11 -11.22 21.15
C ARG A 192 12.54 -11.74 21.09
N LYS A 193 12.88 -12.80 21.83
CA LYS A 193 14.20 -13.44 21.72
C LYS A 193 14.45 -14.06 20.34
N ALA A 194 13.44 -14.70 19.75
CA ALA A 194 13.56 -15.33 18.44
C ALA A 194 13.79 -14.29 17.31
N PHE A 195 13.26 -13.08 17.45
CA PHE A 195 13.29 -12.03 16.43
C PHE A 195 13.87 -10.72 16.95
N ASP A 196 14.88 -10.80 17.83
CA ASP A 196 15.35 -9.65 18.61
C ASP A 196 15.88 -8.52 17.71
N SER A 197 16.71 -8.85 16.72
CA SER A 197 17.31 -7.83 15.87
C SER A 197 16.28 -7.18 14.94
N THR A 198 15.38 -7.95 14.33
CA THR A 198 14.29 -7.42 13.49
C THR A 198 13.35 -6.53 14.29
N LEU A 199 12.92 -6.96 15.48
CA LEU A 199 11.98 -6.18 16.30
C LEU A 199 12.64 -4.91 16.83
N ASN A 200 13.91 -4.98 17.27
CA ASN A 200 14.65 -3.79 17.68
C ASN A 200 14.88 -2.81 16.52
N GLY A 201 15.11 -3.32 15.30
CA GLY A 201 15.18 -2.51 14.08
C GLY A 201 13.85 -1.83 13.77
N ALA A 202 12.73 -2.56 13.85
CA ALA A 202 11.40 -2.03 13.62
C ALA A 202 11.02 -0.96 14.65
N GLU A 203 11.33 -1.15 15.93
CA GLU A 203 11.10 -0.16 16.99
C GLU A 203 11.90 1.13 16.75
N LYS A 204 13.17 1.02 16.32
CA LYS A 204 14.00 2.18 15.93
C LYS A 204 13.44 2.91 14.71
N ALA A 205 12.78 2.20 13.81
CA ALA A 205 12.07 2.77 12.65
C ALA A 205 10.71 3.40 13.03
N GLY A 206 10.34 3.41 14.32
CA GLY A 206 9.11 4.01 14.84
C GLY A 206 7.91 3.06 14.88
N CYS A 207 8.12 1.75 14.69
CA CYS A 207 7.08 0.77 14.92
C CYS A 207 6.86 0.53 16.43
N LYS A 208 5.66 0.09 16.80
CA LYS A 208 5.33 -0.37 18.15
C LYS A 208 4.94 -1.83 18.08
N VAL A 209 5.57 -2.69 18.86
CA VAL A 209 5.25 -4.12 18.89
C VAL A 209 4.21 -4.38 19.98
N ASN A 210 3.10 -5.02 19.63
CA ASN A 210 2.11 -5.44 20.61
C ASN A 210 2.61 -6.72 21.31
N PRO A 211 2.77 -6.72 22.65
CA PRO A 211 3.23 -7.90 23.38
C PRO A 211 2.18 -9.02 23.45
N THR A 212 0.95 -8.78 22.98
CA THR A 212 -0.09 -9.80 22.98
C THR A 212 0.13 -10.80 21.86
N ILE A 213 0.37 -12.06 22.23
CA ILE A 213 0.37 -13.19 21.29
C ILE A 213 -1.02 -13.79 21.23
N TYR A 214 -1.48 -14.10 20.02
CA TYR A 214 -2.70 -14.88 19.82
C TYR A 214 -2.53 -15.89 18.70
N GLN A 215 -3.48 -16.83 18.63
CA GLN A 215 -3.51 -17.87 17.61
C GLN A 215 -4.51 -17.50 16.51
N LEU A 216 -4.09 -17.62 15.24
CA LEU A 216 -4.92 -17.32 14.09
C LEU A 216 -4.97 -18.54 13.15
N PRO A 217 -6.16 -19.14 12.92
CA PRO A 217 -6.33 -20.20 11.94
C PRO A 217 -6.38 -19.59 10.52
N LEU A 218 -5.28 -19.68 9.77
CA LEU A 218 -5.22 -19.15 8.39
C LEU A 218 -5.53 -20.20 7.32
N SER A 219 -5.37 -21.48 7.64
CA SER A 219 -5.79 -22.60 6.79
C SER A 219 -6.35 -23.73 7.65
N GLN A 220 -7.05 -24.68 7.03
CA GLN A 220 -7.73 -25.80 7.71
C GLN A 220 -6.81 -26.58 8.66
N ASN A 221 -5.50 -26.59 8.42
CA ASN A 221 -4.51 -27.32 9.24
C ASN A 221 -3.33 -26.46 9.73
N ALA A 222 -3.36 -25.13 9.56
CA ALA A 222 -2.24 -24.27 9.93
C ALA A 222 -2.68 -23.17 10.90
N ILE A 223 -2.55 -23.47 12.20
CA ILE A 223 -2.65 -22.47 13.25
C ILE A 223 -1.33 -21.70 13.31
N GLN A 224 -1.42 -20.37 13.21
CA GLN A 224 -0.28 -19.48 13.33
C GLN A 224 -0.28 -18.82 14.71
N THR A 225 0.89 -18.71 15.30
CA THR A 225 1.18 -17.78 16.39
C THR A 225 1.45 -16.41 15.80
N VAL A 226 0.73 -15.39 16.28
CA VAL A 226 0.77 -14.04 15.70
C VAL A 226 1.26 -13.02 16.72
N VAL A 227 2.16 -12.16 16.27
CA VAL A 227 2.51 -10.89 16.93
C VAL A 227 2.19 -9.74 15.98
N VAL A 228 1.65 -8.65 16.53
CA VAL A 228 1.25 -7.48 15.75
C VAL A 228 2.30 -6.38 15.88
N VAL A 229 2.85 -5.96 14.76
CA VAL A 229 3.69 -4.78 14.63
C VAL A 229 2.83 -3.64 14.10
N HIS A 230 2.70 -2.58 14.88
CA HIS A 230 1.95 -1.38 14.56
C HIS A 230 2.89 -0.30 14.04
N ARG A 231 2.41 0.49 13.06
CA ARG A 231 3.06 1.72 12.63
C ARG A 231 2.05 2.83 12.41
N GLU A 232 2.37 4.02 12.91
CA GLU A 232 1.64 5.25 12.58
C GLU A 232 2.02 5.72 11.17
N LEU A 233 1.00 6.08 10.39
CA LEU A 233 1.17 6.56 9.02
C LEU A 233 1.06 8.08 8.98
N SER A 234 1.78 8.70 8.05
CA SER A 234 1.67 10.12 7.74
C SER A 234 0.21 10.50 7.44
N ALA A 235 -0.16 11.75 7.77
CA ALA A 235 -1.48 12.29 7.43
C ALA A 235 -1.75 12.24 5.92
N ASP A 236 -0.68 12.35 5.12
CA ASP A 236 -0.72 12.36 3.67
C ASP A 236 -0.43 10.99 3.05
N PHE A 237 -0.38 9.90 3.83
CA PHE A 237 -0.01 8.57 3.35
C PHE A 237 -0.80 8.13 2.11
N PHE A 238 -2.13 8.35 2.09
CA PHE A 238 -2.94 7.99 0.93
C PHE A 238 -2.79 8.97 -0.24
N THR A 239 -2.25 10.16 -0.04
CA THR A 239 -2.08 11.18 -1.08
C THR A 239 -0.67 11.25 -1.65
N ASP A 240 0.34 10.90 -0.87
CA ASP A 240 1.75 10.89 -1.27
C ASP A 240 2.21 9.46 -1.63
N PRO A 241 2.52 9.18 -2.91
CA PRO A 241 3.07 7.90 -3.32
C PRO A 241 4.43 7.57 -2.68
N SER A 242 5.23 8.58 -2.33
CA SER A 242 6.56 8.41 -1.73
C SER A 242 6.45 7.76 -0.35
N GLU A 243 5.49 8.23 0.46
CA GLU A 243 5.16 7.67 1.77
C GLU A 243 4.67 6.21 1.66
N GLN A 244 3.87 5.90 0.64
CA GLN A 244 3.40 4.52 0.39
C GLN A 244 4.57 3.60 0.07
N VAL A 245 5.44 4.01 -0.86
CA VAL A 245 6.61 3.22 -1.26
C VAL A 245 7.57 3.05 -0.09
N PHE A 246 7.87 4.12 0.64
CA PHE A 246 8.75 4.08 1.81
C PHE A 246 8.22 3.09 2.86
N TRP A 247 6.94 3.14 3.19
CA TRP A 247 6.31 2.20 4.13
C TRP A 247 6.40 0.75 3.66
N VAL A 248 6.08 0.48 2.37
CA VAL A 248 6.15 -0.90 1.84
C VAL A 248 7.60 -1.41 1.84
N GLN A 249 8.57 -0.57 1.48
CA GLN A 249 9.99 -0.93 1.50
C GLN A 249 10.48 -1.27 2.91
N ASP A 250 10.09 -0.48 3.91
CA ASP A 250 10.47 -0.74 5.30
C ASP A 250 9.79 -2.00 5.84
N MET A 251 8.51 -2.21 5.53
CA MET A 251 7.80 -3.46 5.84
C MET A 251 8.50 -4.67 5.23
N VAL A 252 8.87 -4.59 3.95
CA VAL A 252 9.59 -5.69 3.26
C VAL A 252 10.96 -5.93 3.88
N THR A 253 11.65 -4.88 4.32
CA THR A 253 12.94 -5.00 5.01
C THR A 253 12.78 -5.72 6.35
N MET A 254 11.76 -5.35 7.12
CA MET A 254 11.38 -6.06 8.35
C MET A 254 11.03 -7.54 8.05
N LEU A 255 10.27 -7.80 6.97
CA LEU A 255 9.91 -9.16 6.57
C LEU A 255 11.13 -10.01 6.20
N LYS A 256 12.15 -9.41 5.57
CA LYS A 256 13.43 -10.07 5.29
C LYS A 256 14.16 -10.43 6.57
N GLY A 257 14.33 -9.46 7.48
CA GLY A 257 14.95 -9.72 8.79
C GLY A 257 14.23 -10.85 9.53
N PHE A 258 12.89 -10.83 9.51
CA PHE A 258 12.07 -11.88 10.11
C PHE A 258 12.29 -13.27 9.49
N LEU A 259 12.54 -13.33 8.18
CA LEU A 259 12.85 -14.58 7.48
C LEU A 259 14.29 -15.06 7.73
N GLU A 260 15.24 -14.13 7.81
CA GLU A 260 16.64 -14.40 8.13
C GLU A 260 16.81 -14.88 9.57
N GLU A 261 16.05 -14.30 10.50
CA GLU A 261 15.96 -14.72 11.90
C GLU A 261 15.00 -15.90 12.12
N GLY A 262 14.27 -16.30 11.07
CA GLY A 262 13.17 -17.26 11.12
C GLY A 262 13.55 -18.63 11.67
N LEU A 263 13.43 -18.79 13.00
CA LEU A 263 13.50 -20.02 13.82
C LEU A 263 14.53 -21.05 13.33
N ASP A 264 15.80 -20.65 13.33
CA ASP A 264 16.91 -21.58 13.13
C ASP A 264 17.54 -22.00 14.45
N ASP A 265 18.07 -23.23 14.45
CA ASP A 265 19.29 -23.53 15.21
C ASP A 265 19.94 -24.87 14.80
N SER A 266 19.29 -25.75 14.02
CA SER A 266 19.98 -26.96 13.48
C SER A 266 19.14 -27.94 12.67
N GLN A 267 17.82 -27.78 12.50
CA GLN A 267 17.02 -28.65 11.64
C GLN A 267 15.86 -27.91 10.99
N PRO A 268 15.50 -28.28 9.74
CA PRO A 268 14.48 -27.59 8.98
C PRO A 268 13.15 -27.85 9.66
N LEU A 269 12.67 -26.87 10.41
CA LEU A 269 11.25 -26.57 10.39
C LEU A 269 10.92 -26.32 8.93
N LYS A 270 10.54 -27.40 8.21
CA LYS A 270 9.79 -27.28 6.97
C LYS A 270 8.60 -26.44 7.35
N TRP A 271 8.62 -25.16 6.98
CA TRP A 271 7.60 -24.20 7.39
C TRP A 271 6.21 -24.78 7.11
N PHE A 272 6.07 -25.66 6.11
CA PHE A 272 4.96 -26.61 5.96
C PHE A 272 5.46 -27.89 5.24
N PRO A 273 5.16 -29.12 5.70
CA PRO A 273 5.13 -30.26 4.80
C PRO A 273 3.93 -30.07 3.85
N GLU A 274 4.18 -30.08 2.54
CA GLU A 274 3.11 -30.04 1.55
C GLU A 274 2.12 -31.20 1.82
N ALA A 275 0.83 -30.87 1.93
CA ALA A 275 -0.22 -31.82 1.63
C ALA A 275 -0.14 -32.11 0.12
N SER A 276 0.63 -33.14 -0.23
CA SER A 276 0.51 -33.80 -1.52
C SER A 276 -0.90 -34.38 -1.62
N ASN A 277 -1.75 -33.76 -2.43
CA ASN A 277 -2.81 -34.49 -3.12
C ASN A 277 -2.22 -35.24 -4.29
#